data_AF-K2AHJ2-F1
#
_entry.id   AF-K2AHJ2-F1
#
_cell.length_a   1.000
_cell.length_b   1.000
_cell.length_c   1.000
_cell.angle_alpha   90.00
_cell.angle_beta   90.00
_cell.angle_gamma   90.00
#
_symmetry.space_group_name_H-M   'P 1'
#
loop_
_entity.id
_entity.type
_entity.pdbx_description
1 polymer ?
#
loop_
_entity_poly.entity_id
_entity_poly.type
_entity_poly.pdbx_seq_one_letter_code
_entity_poly.pdbx_strand_id
1 'polypeptide(L)'
;MQPARLPVAICTDAAQTLLCLAMTPLPLPTYIEKAATMISPTGSTLDEAQAFLDQYPDVEGIDVILTDAHGIGRGKIIRRHELTGLYGAGRGMPASMFAQDVAGDDVDGALATQNDGGGDSRCWPVAGSLGFVPATGRGMVLVTMFDAGGQPHP
;
A
#
# COMPACT_ATOMS: atom_id res chain seq x y z
N MET A 1 -47.64 30.01 -2.34
CA MET A 1 -46.49 30.69 -2.97
C MET A 1 -45.53 29.60 -3.40
N GLN A 2 -45.60 29.20 -4.67
CA GLN A 2 -44.93 28.03 -5.27
C GLN A 2 -43.48 28.35 -5.67
N PRO A 3 -42.61 27.34 -5.84
CA PRO A 3 -41.18 27.51 -6.11
C PRO A 3 -40.90 27.84 -7.58
N ALA A 4 -40.07 28.86 -7.84
CA ALA A 4 -39.65 29.22 -9.19
C ALA A 4 -38.44 28.37 -9.63
N ARG A 5 -38.61 27.69 -10.77
CA ARG A 5 -37.61 26.94 -11.53
C ARG A 5 -36.51 27.87 -12.06
N LEU A 6 -35.24 27.44 -11.98
CA LEU A 6 -34.16 27.99 -12.82
C LEU A 6 -34.06 27.17 -14.12
N PRO A 7 -33.85 27.83 -15.27
CA PRO A 7 -33.75 27.16 -16.56
C PRO A 7 -32.34 26.56 -16.77
N VAL A 8 -32.30 25.32 -17.23
CA VAL A 8 -31.10 24.72 -17.83
C VAL A 8 -30.94 25.36 -19.22
N ALA A 9 -30.01 26.31 -19.34
CA ALA A 9 -29.54 26.80 -20.63
C ALA A 9 -28.39 25.90 -21.09
N ILE A 10 -28.68 25.03 -22.05
CA ILE A 10 -27.71 24.26 -22.81
C ILE A 10 -27.01 25.25 -23.75
N CYS A 11 -25.75 25.60 -23.45
CA CYS A 11 -24.91 26.38 -24.37
C CYS A 11 -24.06 25.42 -25.22
N THR A 12 -24.43 25.27 -26.48
CA THR A 12 -23.76 24.51 -27.55
C THR A 12 -22.85 25.39 -28.40
N ASP A 13 -21.84 26.04 -27.81
CA ASP A 13 -20.79 26.70 -28.59
C ASP A 13 -19.43 26.74 -27.85
N ALA A 14 -18.41 26.17 -28.48
CA ALA A 14 -17.08 25.97 -27.93
C ALA A 14 -16.20 27.24 -27.92
N ALA A 15 -16.61 28.32 -28.59
CA ALA A 15 -15.77 29.51 -28.76
C ALA A 15 -15.92 30.58 -27.65
N GLN A 16 -16.99 30.56 -26.84
CA GLN A 16 -17.27 31.61 -25.85
C GLN A 16 -16.88 31.25 -24.40
N THR A 17 -16.21 30.12 -24.16
CA THR A 17 -15.79 29.71 -22.80
C THR A 17 -14.46 30.36 -22.38
N LEU A 18 -13.66 30.85 -23.33
CA LEU A 18 -12.29 31.30 -23.05
C LEU A 18 -12.16 32.72 -22.48
N LEU A 19 -13.22 33.54 -22.48
CA LEU A 19 -13.13 34.96 -22.08
C LEU A 19 -13.70 35.28 -20.69
N CYS A 20 -14.35 34.33 -20.00
CA CYS A 20 -14.85 34.53 -18.63
C CYS A 20 -13.87 34.10 -17.53
N LEU A 21 -12.70 33.55 -17.86
CA LEU A 21 -11.79 32.90 -16.89
C LEU A 21 -10.58 33.74 -16.48
N ALA A 22 -10.65 35.07 -16.58
CA ALA A 22 -9.51 35.96 -16.34
C ALA A 22 -9.64 36.91 -15.13
N MET A 23 -10.62 36.76 -14.23
CA MET A 23 -10.82 37.75 -13.14
C MET A 23 -11.29 37.21 -11.78
N THR A 24 -10.95 35.98 -11.41
CA THR A 24 -11.00 35.58 -9.99
C THR A 24 -9.84 34.64 -9.67
N PRO A 25 -8.98 34.94 -8.67
CA PRO A 25 -8.08 33.94 -8.11
C PRO A 25 -8.92 33.03 -7.22
N LEU A 26 -9.63 32.09 -7.83
CA LEU A 26 -10.16 30.94 -7.11
C LEU A 26 -8.94 30.15 -6.60
N PRO A 27 -8.80 29.92 -5.29
CA PRO A 27 -7.74 29.05 -4.81
C PRO A 27 -7.98 27.68 -5.44
N LEU A 28 -7.02 27.26 -6.28
CA LEU A 28 -6.97 25.89 -6.77
C LEU A 28 -7.13 24.99 -5.54
N PRO A 29 -8.05 24.01 -5.56
CA PRO A 29 -8.27 23.20 -4.38
C PRO A 29 -6.95 22.54 -4.02
N THR A 30 -6.48 22.80 -2.80
CA THR A 30 -5.42 22.09 -2.06
C THR A 30 -5.72 20.58 -1.88
N TYR A 31 -6.66 20.05 -2.66
CA TYR A 31 -7.13 18.68 -2.68
C TYR A 31 -6.35 17.80 -3.66
N ILE A 32 -5.59 18.38 -4.62
CA ILE A 32 -4.66 17.58 -5.45
C ILE A 32 -3.42 17.15 -4.65
N GLU A 33 -3.00 17.91 -3.63
CA GLU A 33 -1.99 17.45 -2.67
C GLU A 33 -2.50 16.33 -1.75
N LYS A 34 -3.82 16.18 -1.61
CA LYS A 34 -4.47 15.14 -0.80
C LYS A 34 -4.99 13.95 -1.62
N ALA A 35 -4.70 13.93 -2.91
CA ALA A 35 -4.64 12.70 -3.70
C ALA A 35 -3.17 12.26 -3.79
N ALA A 36 -2.50 12.19 -2.63
CA ALA A 36 -1.32 11.36 -2.51
C ALA A 36 -1.78 9.95 -2.92
N THR A 37 -1.50 9.59 -4.16
CA THR A 37 -1.19 8.21 -4.53
C THR A 37 -0.45 7.66 -3.32
N MET A 38 -1.02 6.68 -2.62
CA MET A 38 -0.40 6.13 -1.40
C MET A 38 0.93 5.52 -1.84
N ILE A 39 1.96 6.36 -1.86
CA ILE A 39 3.31 5.99 -2.23
C ILE A 39 3.76 5.10 -1.09
N SER A 40 4.02 3.84 -1.42
CA SER A 40 4.65 2.94 -0.49
C SER A 40 5.89 3.63 0.09
N PRO A 41 6.07 3.69 1.42
CA PRO A 41 7.21 4.35 2.05
C PRO A 41 8.56 3.71 1.65
N THR A 42 8.53 2.51 1.07
CA THR A 42 9.70 1.81 0.53
C THR A 42 10.03 2.16 -0.92
N GLY A 43 9.15 2.91 -1.60
CA GLY A 43 9.25 3.18 -3.04
C GLY A 43 8.73 2.05 -3.95
N SER A 44 8.14 0.98 -3.41
CA SER A 44 7.52 -0.07 -4.22
C SER A 44 6.32 0.45 -5.00
N THR A 45 6.16 0.06 -6.27
CA THR A 45 5.12 0.59 -7.16
C THR A 45 4.11 -0.47 -7.59
N LEU A 46 2.87 -0.05 -7.83
CA LEU A 46 1.86 -0.95 -8.40
C LEU A 46 2.28 -1.52 -9.76
N ASP A 47 3.06 -0.77 -10.54
CA ASP A 47 3.58 -1.21 -11.83
C ASP A 47 4.52 -2.42 -11.70
N GLU A 48 5.33 -2.49 -10.64
CA GLU A 48 6.19 -3.66 -10.34
C GLU A 48 5.34 -4.93 -10.16
N ALA A 49 4.27 -4.84 -9.37
CA ALA A 49 3.35 -5.96 -9.16
C ALA A 49 2.63 -6.36 -10.45
N GLN A 50 2.15 -5.41 -11.24
CA GLN A 50 1.44 -5.70 -12.48
C GLN A 50 2.37 -6.35 -13.51
N ALA A 51 3.59 -5.83 -13.68
CA ALA A 51 4.59 -6.40 -14.57
C ALA A 51 4.94 -7.85 -14.21
N PHE A 52 5.06 -8.14 -12.91
CA PHE A 52 5.27 -9.51 -12.42
C PHE A 52 4.09 -10.44 -12.77
N LEU A 53 2.85 -9.99 -12.53
CA LEU A 53 1.66 -10.79 -12.83
C LEU A 53 1.51 -11.05 -14.33
N ASP A 54 1.81 -10.06 -15.17
CA ASP A 54 1.75 -10.18 -16.63
C ASP A 54 2.83 -11.14 -17.15
N GLN A 55 4.03 -11.10 -16.57
CA GLN A 55 5.13 -11.99 -16.92
C GLN A 55 4.88 -13.45 -16.50
N TYR A 56 4.23 -13.66 -15.35
CA TYR A 56 3.96 -14.99 -14.79
C TYR A 56 2.46 -15.22 -14.60
N PRO A 57 1.70 -15.51 -15.68
CA PRO A 57 0.24 -15.63 -15.64
C PRO A 57 -0.25 -16.80 -14.76
N ASP A 58 0.54 -17.85 -14.64
CA ASP A 58 0.18 -19.08 -13.92
C ASP A 58 0.48 -19.04 -12.41
N VAL A 59 1.09 -17.95 -11.91
CA VAL A 59 1.38 -17.82 -10.48
C VAL A 59 0.07 -17.66 -9.69
N GLU A 60 -0.19 -18.62 -8.79
CA GLU A 60 -1.38 -18.65 -7.94
C GLU A 60 -1.17 -17.96 -6.58
N GLY A 61 0.07 -17.89 -6.11
CA GLY A 61 0.42 -17.42 -4.77
C GLY A 61 1.77 -16.73 -4.69
N ILE A 62 1.89 -15.85 -3.69
CA ILE A 62 3.09 -15.06 -3.43
C ILE A 62 3.46 -15.20 -1.96
N ASP A 63 4.70 -15.58 -1.69
CA ASP A 63 5.28 -15.64 -0.35
C ASP A 63 5.68 -14.23 0.07
N VAL A 64 4.99 -13.67 1.07
CA VAL A 64 5.29 -12.35 1.64
C VAL A 64 6.16 -12.56 2.87
N ILE A 65 7.41 -12.10 2.81
CA ILE A 65 8.43 -12.41 3.80
C ILE A 65 8.91 -11.14 4.51
N LEU A 66 8.73 -11.11 5.83
CA LEU A 66 9.33 -10.16 6.75
C LEU A 66 10.50 -10.84 7.46
N THR A 67 11.68 -10.23 7.47
CA THR A 67 12.83 -10.76 8.20
C THR A 67 12.80 -10.24 9.64
N ASP A 68 12.86 -11.16 10.62
CA ASP A 68 12.90 -10.81 12.05
C ASP A 68 14.31 -10.39 12.52
N ALA A 69 14.44 -10.07 13.82
CA ALA A 69 15.70 -9.68 14.44
C ALA A 69 16.77 -10.80 14.45
N HIS A 70 16.36 -12.05 14.23
CA HIS A 70 17.26 -13.21 14.12
C HIS A 70 17.67 -13.49 12.67
N GLY A 71 17.20 -12.71 11.70
CA GLY A 71 17.44 -12.95 10.27
C GLY A 71 16.56 -14.05 9.69
N ILE A 72 15.53 -14.49 10.41
CA ILE A 72 14.60 -15.53 9.98
C ILE A 72 13.47 -14.86 9.19
N GLY A 73 13.27 -15.29 7.95
CA GLY A 73 12.14 -14.88 7.11
C GLY A 73 10.85 -15.50 7.62
N ARG A 74 9.95 -14.67 8.14
CA ARG A 74 8.60 -15.04 8.61
C ARG A 74 7.55 -14.39 7.72
N GLY A 75 6.43 -15.04 7.52
CA GLY A 75 5.54 -14.57 6.47
C GLY A 75 4.21 -15.28 6.35
N LYS A 76 3.45 -14.84 5.36
CA LYS A 76 2.23 -15.51 4.92
C LYS A 76 2.20 -15.60 3.41
N ILE A 77 1.55 -16.65 2.92
CA ILE A 77 1.27 -16.81 1.50
C ILE A 77 0.00 -16.01 1.19
N ILE A 78 0.08 -15.09 0.24
CA ILE A 78 -1.08 -14.38 -0.31
C ILE A 78 -1.46 -14.97 -1.66
N ARG A 79 -2.72 -14.82 -2.05
CA ARG A 79 -3.20 -15.21 -3.38
C ARG A 79 -2.81 -14.17 -4.43
N ARG A 80 -2.75 -14.60 -5.69
CA ARG A 80 -2.44 -13.75 -6.86
C ARG A 80 -3.17 -12.39 -6.84
N HIS A 81 -4.48 -12.40 -6.59
CA HIS A 81 -5.31 -11.19 -6.62
C HIS A 81 -5.07 -10.25 -5.42
N GLU A 82 -4.42 -10.71 -4.35
CA GLU A 82 -4.08 -9.88 -3.19
C GLU A 82 -2.79 -9.07 -3.41
N LEU A 83 -1.99 -9.40 -4.43
CA LEU A 83 -0.68 -8.77 -4.67
C LEU A 83 -0.81 -7.26 -4.92
N THR A 84 -1.75 -6.84 -5.76
CA THR A 84 -1.97 -5.40 -6.02
C THR A 84 -2.47 -4.67 -4.77
N GLY A 85 -3.28 -5.32 -3.93
CA GLY A 85 -3.70 -4.80 -2.64
C GLY A 85 -2.54 -4.58 -1.68
N LEU A 86 -1.58 -5.51 -1.65
CA LEU A 86 -0.35 -5.38 -0.87
C LEU A 86 0.46 -4.14 -1.32
N TYR A 87 0.64 -3.93 -2.62
CA TYR A 87 1.40 -2.78 -3.14
C TYR A 87 0.66 -1.44 -3.03
N GLY A 88 -0.68 -1.44 -3.01
CA GLY A 88 -1.48 -0.22 -2.93
C GLY A 88 -1.78 0.26 -1.50
N ALA A 89 -1.94 -0.67 -0.55
CA ALA A 89 -2.38 -0.33 0.80
C ALA A 89 -1.49 -0.89 1.92
N GLY A 90 -0.45 -1.67 1.58
CA GLY A 90 0.30 -2.46 2.54
C GLY A 90 -0.54 -3.60 3.13
N ARG A 91 0.05 -4.35 4.07
CA ARG A 91 -0.61 -5.47 4.74
C ARG A 91 -0.37 -5.41 6.25
N GLY A 92 -1.44 -5.57 7.01
CA GLY A 92 -1.34 -5.72 8.47
C GLY A 92 -0.62 -7.01 8.84
N MET A 93 0.36 -6.88 9.72
CA MET A 93 1.05 -7.98 10.40
C MET A 93 1.31 -7.58 11.86
N PRO A 94 1.24 -8.53 12.80
CA PRO A 94 1.46 -8.21 14.20
C PRO A 94 2.94 -7.90 14.45
N ALA A 95 3.23 -6.84 15.21
CA ALA A 95 4.61 -6.48 15.54
C ALA A 95 5.28 -7.50 16.48
N SER A 96 4.47 -8.35 17.14
CA SER A 96 4.94 -9.51 17.90
C SER A 96 5.84 -10.45 17.11
N MET A 97 5.83 -10.42 15.77
CA MET A 97 6.78 -11.15 14.93
C MET A 97 8.26 -10.83 15.24
N PHE A 98 8.55 -9.65 15.80
CA PHE A 98 9.89 -9.26 16.25
C PHE A 98 10.21 -9.68 17.69
N ALA A 99 9.23 -10.20 18.43
CA ALA A 99 9.35 -10.64 19.82
C ALA A 99 9.33 -12.17 19.95
N GLN A 100 9.65 -12.90 18.88
CA GLN A 100 9.71 -14.35 18.85
C GLN A 100 11.15 -14.85 18.96
N ASP A 101 11.32 -16.05 19.50
CA ASP A 101 12.59 -16.76 19.46
C ASP A 101 12.86 -17.40 18.08
N VAL A 102 13.98 -18.11 17.97
CA VAL A 102 14.38 -18.80 16.73
C VAL A 102 13.44 -19.93 16.32
N ALA A 103 12.68 -20.51 17.25
CA ALA A 103 11.65 -21.52 16.96
C ALA A 103 10.33 -20.88 16.51
N GLY A 104 10.15 -19.58 16.79
CA GLY A 104 8.93 -18.84 16.53
C GLY A 104 7.96 -18.79 17.70
N ASP A 105 8.44 -19.12 18.90
CA ASP A 105 7.67 -18.99 20.13
C ASP A 105 7.79 -17.55 20.65
N ASP A 106 6.67 -17.01 21.11
CA ASP A 106 6.61 -15.67 21.67
C ASP A 106 7.43 -15.60 22.98
N VAL A 107 8.28 -14.57 23.09
CA VAL A 107 9.13 -14.35 24.28
C VAL A 107 8.50 -13.25 25.12
N ASP A 108 7.94 -13.60 26.27
CA ASP A 108 7.25 -12.68 27.20
C ASP A 108 8.04 -11.40 27.47
N GLY A 109 9.34 -11.53 27.73
CA GLY A 109 10.22 -10.39 28.01
C GLY A 109 10.38 -9.45 26.82
N ALA A 110 10.41 -9.96 25.59
CA ALA A 110 10.49 -9.15 24.38
C ALA A 110 9.12 -8.53 24.05
N LEU A 111 8.04 -9.29 24.18
CA LEU A 111 6.68 -8.79 24.01
C LEU A 111 6.37 -7.62 24.95
N ALA A 112 6.82 -7.68 26.21
CA ALA A 112 6.63 -6.59 27.16
C ALA A 112 7.33 -5.29 26.76
N THR A 113 8.32 -5.33 25.84
CA THR A 113 9.00 -4.14 25.32
C THR A 113 8.33 -3.54 24.07
N GLN A 114 7.39 -4.26 23.47
CA GLN A 114 6.61 -3.78 22.33
C GLN A 114 5.65 -2.67 22.82
N ASN A 115 5.67 -1.53 22.13
CA ASN A 115 4.84 -0.36 22.46
C ASN A 115 4.01 0.07 21.24
N ASP A 116 3.47 -0.91 20.51
CA ASP A 116 2.64 -0.72 19.32
C ASP A 116 1.14 -0.54 19.64
N GLY A 117 0.77 -0.65 20.92
CA GLY A 117 -0.62 -0.59 21.37
C GLY A 117 -1.44 -1.84 21.06
N GLY A 118 -0.79 -2.96 20.69
CA GLY A 118 -1.41 -4.26 20.44
C GLY A 118 -2.17 -4.38 19.11
N GLY A 119 -1.98 -3.41 18.19
CA GLY A 119 -2.59 -3.42 16.87
C GLY A 119 -1.63 -3.90 15.78
N ASP A 120 -2.18 -4.35 14.65
CA ASP A 120 -1.36 -4.70 13.48
C ASP A 120 -0.60 -3.47 12.96
N SER A 121 0.71 -3.63 12.81
CA SER A 121 1.56 -2.68 12.11
C SER A 121 1.52 -2.95 10.61
N ARG A 122 1.85 -1.92 9.80
CA ARG A 122 1.68 -2.00 8.35
C ARG A 122 2.98 -2.39 7.67
N CYS A 123 2.96 -3.51 6.97
CA CYS A 123 4.06 -3.97 6.15
C CYS A 123 3.89 -3.51 4.70
N TRP A 124 4.98 -3.05 4.11
CA TRP A 124 5.06 -2.60 2.72
C TRP A 124 6.14 -3.39 1.96
N PRO A 125 5.92 -3.72 0.67
CA PRO A 125 6.91 -4.42 -0.16
C PRO A 125 8.21 -3.65 -0.25
N VAL A 126 9.35 -4.32 -0.22
CA VAL A 126 10.64 -3.71 -0.56
C VAL A 126 10.71 -3.60 -2.09
N ALA A 127 10.94 -2.40 -2.60
CA ALA A 127 10.99 -2.14 -4.03
C ALA A 127 12.01 -3.03 -4.75
N GLY A 128 11.60 -3.64 -5.85
CA GLY A 128 12.46 -4.51 -6.67
C GLY A 128 12.78 -5.88 -6.04
N SER A 129 12.16 -6.24 -4.92
CA SER A 129 12.36 -7.56 -4.28
C SER A 129 11.44 -8.66 -4.80
N LEU A 130 10.38 -8.31 -5.54
CA LEU A 130 9.44 -9.28 -6.08
C LEU A 130 10.08 -10.12 -7.19
N GLY A 131 10.08 -11.43 -6.99
CA GLY A 131 10.66 -12.38 -7.94
C GLY A 131 9.87 -13.69 -8.01
N PHE A 132 10.07 -14.42 -9.10
CA PHE A 132 9.51 -15.76 -9.26
C PHE A 132 10.44 -16.81 -8.67
N VAL A 133 9.89 -17.81 -7.99
CA VAL A 133 10.63 -18.91 -7.38
C VAL A 133 10.32 -20.21 -8.14
N PRO A 134 11.21 -20.65 -9.06
CA PRO A 134 10.91 -21.81 -9.92
C PRO A 134 10.66 -23.11 -9.16
N ALA A 135 11.30 -23.27 -7.99
CA ALA A 135 11.17 -24.48 -7.18
C ALA A 135 9.77 -24.66 -6.59
N THR A 136 9.05 -23.57 -6.32
CA THR A 136 7.70 -23.61 -5.73
C THR A 136 6.61 -23.20 -6.73
N GLY A 137 6.97 -22.60 -7.87
CA GLY A 137 6.02 -22.01 -8.82
C GLY A 137 5.30 -20.77 -8.28
N ARG A 138 5.80 -20.18 -7.18
CA ARG A 138 5.20 -19.00 -6.53
C ARG A 138 6.03 -17.75 -6.75
N GLY A 139 5.41 -16.59 -6.54
CA GLY A 139 6.14 -15.35 -6.32
C GLY A 139 6.72 -15.29 -4.91
N MET A 140 7.72 -14.46 -4.71
CA MET A 140 8.26 -14.12 -3.40
C MET A 140 8.57 -12.63 -3.36
N VAL A 141 8.20 -11.96 -2.27
CA VAL A 141 8.46 -10.54 -2.06
C VAL A 141 8.90 -10.30 -0.62
N LEU A 142 9.91 -9.45 -0.44
CA LEU A 142 10.31 -9.00 0.89
C LEU A 142 9.43 -7.83 1.31
N VAL A 143 9.10 -7.74 2.59
CA VAL A 143 8.39 -6.59 3.18
C VAL A 143 9.17 -6.02 4.34
N THR A 144 8.91 -4.75 4.64
CA THR A 144 9.37 -4.10 5.87
C THR A 144 8.18 -3.49 6.61
N MET A 145 8.26 -3.48 7.93
CA MET A 145 7.19 -3.03 8.81
C MET A 145 7.37 -1.56 9.18
N PHE A 146 6.26 -0.84 9.25
CA PHE A 146 6.20 0.55 9.70
C PHE A 146 5.21 0.69 10.85
N ASP A 147 5.57 1.54 11.80
CA ASP A 147 4.71 1.90 12.93
C ASP A 147 3.56 2.84 12.51
N ALA A 148 2.69 3.20 13.46
CA ALA A 148 1.58 4.11 13.23
C ALA A 148 2.04 5.54 12.84
N GLY A 149 3.29 5.92 13.15
CA GLY A 149 3.92 7.16 12.75
C GLY A 149 4.55 7.11 11.35
N GLY A 150 4.50 5.95 10.67
CA GLY A 150 5.13 5.75 9.38
C GLY A 150 6.66 5.66 9.45
N GLN A 151 7.23 5.44 10.63
CA GLN A 151 8.65 5.14 10.79
C GLN A 151 8.89 3.64 10.65
N PRO A 152 10.04 3.21 10.09
CA PRO A 152 10.42 1.81 10.08
C PRO A 152 10.39 1.25 11.50
N HIS A 153 9.82 0.05 11.65
CA HIS A 153 9.88 -0.66 12.92
C HIS A 153 11.36 -0.98 13.23
N PRO A 154 11.85 -0.64 14.44
CA PRO A 154 13.22 -0.90 14.84
C PRO A 154 13.52 -2.41 14.96
#